data_AF-A0A2M6Y3W8-F1
#
_entry.id   AF-A0A2M6Y3W8-F1
#
_cell.length_a   1.000
_cell.length_b   1.000
_cell.length_c   1.000
_cell.angle_alpha   90.00
_cell.angle_beta   90.00
_cell.angle_gamma   90.00
#
_symmetry.space_group_name_H-M   'P 1'
#
loop_
_entity.id
_entity.type
_entity.pdbx_description
1 polymer ?
#
loop_
_entity_poly.entity_id
_entity_poly.type
_entity_poly.pdbx_seq_one_letter_code
_entity_poly.pdbx_strand_id
1 'polypeptide(L)' 'MDTVHQGNLDGVKGVYHINLVDEVTQWEVLVCVPEINEIMMEGAVGHALTGFPFVLRGFHSDN' A
#
# COMPACT_ATOMS: atom_id res chain seq x y z
N MET A 1 1.87 4.75 -6.20
CA MET A 1 1.67 4.01 -4.94
C MET A 1 2.10 4.94 -3.84
N ASP A 2 1.16 5.37 -3.01
CA ASP A 2 1.39 6.37 -1.97
C ASP A 2 1.33 5.72 -0.56
N THR A 3 1.94 6.37 0.43
CA THR A 3 1.94 5.90 1.82
C THR A 3 1.55 7.01 2.80
N VAL A 4 0.64 6.70 3.73
CA VAL A 4 0.18 7.65 4.76
C VAL A 4 0.27 7.01 6.15
N HIS A 5 0.93 7.70 7.08
CA HIS A 5 0.99 7.30 8.48
C HIS A 5 -0.23 7.83 9.26
N GLN A 6 -0.94 6.97 9.99
CA GLN A 6 -2.18 7.34 10.72
C GLN A 6 -1.96 8.20 11.97
N GLY A 7 -0.71 8.49 12.33
CA GLY A 7 -0.37 9.13 13.59
C GLY A 7 -0.28 8.12 14.74
N ASN A 8 0.07 8.61 15.92
CA ASN A 8 0.19 7.78 17.13
C ASN A 8 -1.02 8.04 18.03
N LEU A 9 -1.61 6.98 18.59
CA LEU A 9 -2.67 7.09 19.59
C LEU A 9 -2.08 6.75 20.96
N ASP A 10 -2.12 7.69 21.90
CA ASP A 10 -1.62 7.50 23.27
C ASP A 10 -0.18 6.97 23.36
N GLY A 11 0.68 7.37 22.42
CA GLY A 11 2.08 6.93 22.33
C GLY A 11 2.28 5.58 21.63
N VAL A 12 1.22 4.90 21.23
CA VAL A 12 1.28 3.70 20.38
C VAL A 12 1.38 4.11 18.92
N LYS A 13 2.40 3.61 18.22
CA LYS A 13 2.61 3.90 16.80
C LYS A 13 1.47 3.34 15.95
N GLY A 14 0.88 4.19 15.11
CA GLY A 14 -0.14 3.76 14.15
C GLY A 14 0.46 2.99 12.97
N VAL A 15 -0.42 2.41 12.16
CA VAL A 15 0.00 1.73 10.92
C VAL A 15 0.24 2.75 9.80
N TYR A 16 1.03 2.32 8.82
CA TYR A 16 1.12 2.97 7.51
C TYR A 16 0.08 2.34 6.59
N HIS A 17 -0.76 3.18 6.00
CA HIS A 17 -1.64 2.79 4.90
C HIS A 17 -0.86 2.93 3.61
N ILE A 18 -0.91 1.89 2.79
CA ILE A 18 -0.30 1.83 1.47
C ILE A 18 -1.44 1.76 0.46
N ASN A 19 -1.42 2.66 -0.51
CA ASN A 19 -2.44 2.75 -1.54
C ASN A 19 -1.90 2.39 -2.93
N LEU A 20 -2.56 1.44 -3.60
CA LEU A 20 -2.33 1.13 -5.01
C LEU A 20 -3.58 1.50 -5.81
N VAL A 21 -3.45 2.48 -6.70
CA VAL A 21 -4.52 2.97 -7.57
C VAL A 21 -4.15 2.68 -9.03
N ASP A 22 -5.05 2.03 -9.76
CA ASP A 22 -4.94 1.92 -11.21
C ASP A 22 -5.29 3.25 -11.89
N GLU A 23 -4.43 3.72 -12.79
CA GLU A 23 -4.56 5.06 -13.38
C GLU A 23 -5.77 5.23 -14.31
N VAL A 24 -6.26 4.16 -14.92
CA VAL A 24 -7.34 4.23 -15.92
C VAL A 24 -8.69 4.03 -15.27
N THR A 25 -8.82 2.94 -14.51
CA THR A 25 -10.07 2.51 -13.88
C THR A 25 -10.30 3.17 -12.53
N GLN A 26 -9.27 3.78 -11.95
CA GLN A 26 -9.28 4.30 -10.58
C GLN A 26 -9.61 3.22 -9.54
N TRP A 27 -9.36 1.94 -9.87
CA TRP A 27 -9.50 0.84 -8.93
C TRP A 27 -8.45 0.96 -7.84
N GLU A 28 -8.88 0.85 -6.59
CA GLU A 28 -8.05 1.08 -5.42
C GLU A 28 -7.92 -0.20 -4.57
N VAL A 29 -6.69 -0.51 -4.17
CA VAL A 29 -6.38 -1.54 -3.18
C VAL A 29 -5.59 -0.91 -2.04
N LEU A 30 -6.14 -1.02 -0.82
CA LEU A 30 -5.54 -0.49 0.40
C LEU A 30 -5.02 -1.62 1.28
N VAL A 31 -3.77 -1.49 1.74
CA VAL A 31 -3.17 -2.42 2.72
C VAL A 31 -2.48 -1.64 3.82
N CYS A 32 -2.24 -2.28 4.97
CA CYS A 32 -1.62 -1.65 6.13
C CYS A 32 -0.39 -2.42 6.60
N VAL A 33 0.67 -1.71 6.95
CA VAL A 33 1.87 -2.27 7.58
C VAL A 33 2.20 -1.54 8.87
N PRO A 34 2.73 -2.24 9.89
CA PRO A 34 3.15 -1.59 11.15
C PRO A 34 4.38 -0.68 10.94
N GLU A 35 5.22 -0.98 9.95
CA GLU A 35 6.41 -0.21 9.61
C GLU A 35 6.73 -0.25 8.12
N ILE A 36 7.32 0.85 7.62
CA ILE A 36 7.88 0.92 6.27
C ILE A 36 9.32 0.37 6.32
N ASN A 37 9.49 -0.86 5.86
CA ASN A 37 10.78 -1.48 5.58
C ASN A 37 10.61 -2.48 4.42
N GLU A 38 11.73 -2.89 3.81
CA GLU A 38 11.72 -3.72 2.59
C GLU A 38 10.88 -5.00 2.72
N ILE A 39 11.03 -5.74 3.83
CA ILE A 39 10.30 -6.99 4.07
C ILE A 39 8.79 -6.76 4.15
N MET A 40 8.37 -5.76 4.92
CA MET A 40 6.95 -5.45 5.09
C MET A 40 6.33 -4.92 3.80
N MET A 41 7.07 -4.10 3.05
CA MET A 41 6.62 -3.53 1.79
C MET A 41 6.53 -4.59 0.68
N GLU A 42 7.49 -5.51 0.58
CA GLU A 42 7.43 -6.61 -0.39
C GLU A 42 6.18 -7.48 -0.16
N GLY A 43 5.93 -7.87 1.09
CA GLY A 43 4.74 -8.64 1.45
C GLY A 43 3.44 -7.87 1.20
N ALA A 44 3.38 -6.59 1.57
CA ALA A 44 2.20 -5.75 1.38
C ALA A 44 1.88 -5.51 -0.10
N VAL A 45 2.90 -5.20 -0.92
CA VAL A 45 2.75 -5.04 -2.37
C VAL A 45 2.33 -6.36 -3.00
N GLY A 46 3.00 -7.47 -2.67
CA GLY A 46 2.65 -8.80 -3.18
C GLY A 46 1.18 -9.16 -2.88
N HIS A 47 0.69 -8.85 -1.68
CA HIS A 47 -0.72 -9.05 -1.33
C HIS A 47 -1.64 -8.11 -2.12
N ALA A 48 -1.34 -6.81 -2.16
CA ALA A 48 -2.16 -5.80 -2.82
C ALA A 48 -2.33 -6.06 -4.32
N LEU A 49 -1.28 -6.53 -5.00
CA LEU A 49 -1.32 -6.87 -6.43
C LEU A 49 -2.35 -7.97 -6.75
N THR A 50 -2.67 -8.85 -5.80
CA THR A 50 -3.72 -9.88 -5.98
C THR A 50 -5.14 -9.34 -5.89
N GLY A 51 -5.32 -8.12 -5.39
CA GLY A 51 -6.62 -7.45 -5.24
C GLY A 51 -7.16 -6.82 -6.53
N PHE A 52 -6.38 -6.81 -7.61
CA PHE A 52 -6.81 -6.27 -8.89
C PHE A 52 -7.55 -7.33 -9.73
N PRO A 53 -8.79 -7.08 -10.18
CA PRO A 53 -9.57 -8.03 -10.97
C PRO A 53 -9.17 -8.05 -12.46
N PHE A 54 -7.93 -7.65 -12.79
CA PHE A 54 -7.43 -7.53 -14.15
C PHE A 54 -5.90 -7.73 -14.21
N VAL A 55 -5.38 -7.88 -15.44
CA VAL A 55 -3.95 -8.10 -15.67
C VAL A 55 -3.19 -6.79 -15.48
N LEU A 56 -2.31 -6.78 -14.48
CA LEU A 56 -1.37 -5.68 -14.25
C LEU A 56 -0.21 -5.75 -15.25
N ARG A 57 0.17 -4.59 -15.80
CA ARG A 57 1.31 -4.47 -16.74
C ARG A 57 2.60 -4.01 -16.06
N GLY A 58 2.47 -3.46 -14.87
CA GLY A 58 3.53 -2.90 -14.06
C GLY A 58 2.90 -2.09 -12.94
N PHE A 59 3.72 -1.63 -12.01
CA PHE A 59 3.32 -0.68 -10.99
C PHE A 59 4.43 0.35 -10.81
N HIS A 60 4.07 1.51 -10.29
CA HIS A 60 5.00 2.57 -9.96
C HIS A 60 4.68 3.14 -8.57
N SER A 61 5.71 3.35 -7.76
CA SER A 61 5.64 4.14 -6.54
C SER A 61 6.20 5.52 -6.82
N ASP A 62 5.41 6.52 -6.48
CA ASP A 62 5.85 7.87 -6.22
C ASP A 62 6.76 7.88 -4.96
N ASN A 63 7.69 8.83 -4.92
CA ASN A 63 8.79 8.89 -3.93
C ASN A 63 8.34 8.90 -2.48
#